data_AF-A0AAD6T606-F1
#
_entry.id   AF-A0AAD6T606-F1
#
_cell.length_a   1.000
_cell.length_b   1.000
_cell.length_c   1.000
_cell.angle_alpha   90.00
_cell.angle_beta   90.00
_cell.angle_gamma   90.00
#
_symmetry.space_group_name_H-M   'P 1'
#
loop_
_entity.id
_entity.type
_entity.pdbx_description
1 polymer ?
#
loop_
_entity_poly.entity_id
_entity_poly.type
_entity_poly.pdbx_seq_one_letter_code
_entity_poly.pdbx_strand_id
1 'polypeptide(L)'
;QTKGTSSFGKRHTKSHTLCRRCGNRAFHRQHKTCAQCGYPAAKLRSYEWGQKAKRRKTTGTGRMRYLKDVSRRFKNGFRENTTATKRVKKAASE
;
A
#
# COMPACT_ATOMS: atom_id res chain seq x y z
N GLN A 1 -31.63 27.59 -16.82
CA GLN A 1 -30.23 27.27 -16.49
C GLN A 1 -29.67 26.34 -17.55
N THR A 2 -28.61 26.73 -18.25
CA THR A 2 -28.01 25.91 -19.32
C THR A 2 -27.05 24.89 -18.73
N LYS A 3 -27.05 23.66 -19.29
CA LYS A 3 -26.07 22.62 -18.97
C LYS A 3 -24.76 22.90 -19.72
N GLY A 4 -23.66 22.28 -19.30
CA GLY A 4 -22.39 22.37 -20.02
C GLY A 4 -21.57 23.59 -19.60
N THR A 5 -21.01 24.32 -20.57
CA THR A 5 -19.97 25.35 -20.39
C THR A 5 -20.27 26.36 -19.29
N SER A 6 -21.47 26.94 -19.28
CA SER A 6 -21.90 27.92 -18.28
C SER A 6 -21.86 27.39 -16.84
N SER A 7 -22.11 26.08 -16.65
CA SER A 7 -22.06 25.41 -15.35
C SER A 7 -20.65 24.96 -14.95
N PHE A 8 -19.77 24.65 -15.93
CA PHE A 8 -18.40 24.21 -15.65
C PHE A 8 -17.53 25.34 -15.10
N GLY A 9 -17.74 26.59 -15.54
CA GLY A 9 -17.02 27.76 -15.04
C GLY A 9 -17.17 27.98 -13.52
N LYS A 10 -18.27 27.49 -12.92
CA LYS A 10 -18.55 27.63 -11.48
C LYS A 10 -17.91 26.54 -10.60
N ARG A 11 -17.13 25.60 -11.15
CA ARG A 11 -16.57 24.44 -10.41
C ARG A 11 -15.27 24.74 -9.62
N HIS A 12 -15.27 25.81 -8.82
CA HIS A 12 -14.12 26.22 -8.01
C HIS A 12 -14.05 25.49 -6.65
N THR A 13 -15.19 25.06 -6.10
CA THR A 13 -15.24 24.29 -4.85
C THR A 13 -14.79 22.84 -5.06
N LYS A 14 -14.10 22.26 -4.08
CA LYS A 14 -13.57 20.89 -4.15
C LYS A 14 -14.24 20.00 -3.10
N SER A 15 -14.94 18.96 -3.57
CA SER A 15 -15.53 17.94 -2.69
C SER A 15 -14.48 16.97 -2.16
N HIS A 16 -13.52 16.56 -3.02
CA HIS A 16 -12.47 15.59 -2.66
C HIS A 16 -11.08 16.20 -2.56
N THR A 17 -10.35 15.86 -1.50
CA THR A 17 -8.94 16.20 -1.26
C THR A 17 -8.10 14.95 -1.06
N LEU A 18 -6.78 15.12 -0.89
CA LEU A 18 -5.86 14.02 -0.60
C LEU A 18 -6.21 13.35 0.74
N CYS A 19 -6.27 12.03 0.73
CA CYS A 19 -6.46 11.22 1.93
C CYS A 19 -5.12 10.88 2.57
N ARG A 20 -4.98 11.13 3.88
CA ARG A 20 -3.75 10.84 4.64
C ARG A 20 -3.36 9.36 4.67
N ARG A 21 -4.33 8.43 4.65
CA ARG A 21 -4.07 6.98 4.69
C ARG A 21 -3.59 6.42 3.35
N CYS A 22 -4.29 6.75 2.26
CA CYS A 22 -4.05 6.11 0.96
C CYS A 22 -3.41 7.03 -0.09
N GLY A 23 -3.11 8.29 0.22
CA GLY A 23 -2.47 9.24 -0.71
C GLY A 23 -3.28 9.64 -1.93
N ASN A 24 -4.50 9.12 -2.09
CA ASN A 24 -5.36 9.39 -3.24
C ASN A 24 -6.27 10.59 -2.98
N ARG A 25 -6.64 11.34 -4.03
CA ARG A 25 -7.62 12.44 -3.96
C ARG A 25 -9.05 11.90 -3.87
N ALA A 26 -9.40 11.33 -2.72
CA ALA A 26 -10.67 10.66 -2.48
C ALA A 26 -11.29 11.01 -1.12
N PHE A 27 -10.66 11.88 -0.32
CA PHE A 27 -11.20 12.29 0.97
C PHE A 27 -12.29 13.35 0.80
N HIS A 28 -13.53 13.04 1.16
CA HIS A 28 -14.64 13.96 1.05
C HIS A 28 -14.59 15.00 2.18
N ARG A 29 -14.50 16.29 1.85
CA ARG A 29 -14.28 17.37 2.84
C ARG A 29 -15.45 17.59 3.79
N GLN A 30 -16.68 17.46 3.31
CA GLN A 30 -17.89 17.68 4.12
C GLN A 30 -18.18 16.46 5.00
N HIS A 31 -18.40 15.29 4.39
CA HIS A 31 -18.67 14.03 5.09
C HIS A 31 -17.47 13.43 5.85
N LYS A 32 -16.27 14.00 5.70
CA LYS A 32 -15.04 13.54 6.38
C LYS A 32 -14.71 12.06 6.15
N THR A 33 -15.10 11.50 5.02
CA THR A 33 -14.87 10.08 4.69
C THR A 33 -14.11 9.91 3.38
N CYS A 34 -13.19 8.95 3.34
CA CYS A 34 -12.45 8.63 2.13
C CYS A 34 -13.20 7.60 1.28
N ALA A 35 -13.58 8.00 0.07
CA ALA A 35 -14.24 7.14 -0.90
C ALA A 35 -13.36 5.98 -1.39
N GLN A 36 -12.04 6.01 -1.16
CA GLN A 36 -11.13 4.97 -1.64
C GLN A 36 -10.79 3.93 -0.55
N CYS A 37 -10.40 4.36 0.65
CA CYS A 37 -9.93 3.48 1.72
C CYS A 37 -10.80 3.47 2.97
N GLY A 38 -11.84 4.31 3.04
CA GLY A 38 -12.76 4.38 4.19
C GLY A 38 -12.27 5.19 5.39
N TYR A 39 -11.09 5.84 5.32
CA TYR A 39 -10.62 6.73 6.40
C TYR A 39 -11.73 7.73 6.81
N PRO A 40 -12.05 7.89 8.11
CA PRO A 40 -11.28 7.47 9.30
C PRO A 40 -11.52 6.03 9.79
N ALA A 41 -12.45 5.26 9.22
CA ALA A 41 -12.79 3.92 9.71
C ALA A 41 -11.57 3.02 9.92
N ALA A 42 -11.56 2.21 10.98
CA ALA A 42 -10.42 1.35 11.31
C ALA A 42 -10.12 0.33 10.20
N LYS A 43 -11.17 -0.32 9.66
CA LYS A 43 -11.05 -1.27 8.55
C LYS A 43 -10.82 -0.54 7.23
N LEU A 44 -9.99 -1.14 6.37
CA LEU A 44 -9.83 -0.68 4.99
C LEU A 44 -11.10 -1.02 4.20
N ARG A 45 -11.63 -0.04 3.47
CA ARG A 45 -12.77 -0.26 2.58
C ARG A 45 -12.37 -1.14 1.39
N SER A 46 -13.00 -2.31 1.29
CA SER A 46 -12.90 -3.24 0.16
C SER A 46 -14.26 -3.85 -0.14
N TYR A 47 -14.53 -4.15 -1.41
CA TYR A 47 -15.74 -4.83 -1.84
C TYR A 47 -15.41 -5.99 -2.76
N GLU A 48 -16.18 -7.08 -2.66
CA GLU A 48 -15.99 -8.31 -3.44
C GLU A 48 -16.25 -8.12 -4.93
N TRP A 49 -17.19 -7.26 -5.31
CA TRP A 49 -17.42 -6.92 -6.71
C TRP A 49 -16.25 -6.12 -7.33
N GLY A 50 -15.33 -5.59 -6.51
CA GLY A 50 -14.22 -4.72 -6.91
C GLY A 50 -12.86 -5.42 -7.02
N GLN A 51 -12.75 -6.55 -7.72
CA GLN A 51 -11.51 -7.36 -7.75
C GLN A 51 -10.26 -6.59 -8.21
N LYS A 52 -10.37 -5.76 -9.26
CA LYS A 52 -9.27 -4.88 -9.72
C LYS A 52 -8.89 -3.84 -8.66
N ALA A 53 -9.87 -3.35 -7.89
CA ALA A 53 -9.62 -2.37 -6.83
C ALA A 53 -8.86 -3.00 -5.65
N LYS A 54 -9.18 -4.26 -5.30
CA LYS A 54 -8.43 -5.04 -4.32
C LYS A 54 -6.98 -5.21 -4.75
N ARG A 55 -6.74 -5.72 -5.97
CA ARG A 55 -5.39 -5.99 -6.52
C ARG A 55 -4.43 -4.81 -6.45
N ARG A 56 -4.92 -3.57 -6.62
CA ARG A 56 -4.07 -2.36 -6.55
C ARG A 56 -3.51 -2.06 -5.16
N LYS A 57 -4.10 -2.64 -4.10
CA LYS A 57 -3.80 -2.31 -2.69
C LYS A 57 -3.40 -3.53 -1.84
N THR A 58 -3.41 -4.73 -2.42
CA THR A 58 -3.09 -5.97 -1.70
C THR A 58 -1.64 -5.97 -1.23
N THR A 59 -1.36 -6.79 -0.22
CA THR A 59 0.01 -7.14 0.18
C THR A 59 0.79 -7.58 -1.06
N GLY A 60 2.00 -7.06 -1.26
CA GLY A 60 2.77 -7.27 -2.50
C GLY A 60 3.10 -5.99 -3.26
N THR A 61 2.18 -5.01 -3.28
CA THR A 61 2.29 -3.86 -4.19
C THR A 61 3.15 -2.70 -3.66
N GLY A 62 3.54 -2.75 -2.39
CA GLY A 62 4.28 -1.68 -1.71
C GLY A 62 5.72 -2.06 -1.35
N ARG A 63 6.32 -1.23 -0.49
CA ARG A 63 7.71 -1.43 -0.04
C ARG A 63 7.92 -2.77 0.69
N MET A 64 6.90 -3.29 1.38
CA MET A 64 6.94 -4.54 2.16
C MET A 64 8.19 -4.67 3.04
N ARG A 65 8.56 -3.60 3.75
CA ARG A 65 9.82 -3.49 4.51
C ARG A 65 10.08 -4.68 5.44
N TYR A 66 9.05 -5.14 6.14
CA TYR A 66 9.17 -6.29 7.05
C TYR A 66 9.00 -7.63 6.31
N LEU A 67 7.86 -7.80 5.61
CA LEU A 67 7.48 -9.09 5.01
C LEU A 67 8.49 -9.62 3.98
N LYS A 68 9.24 -8.76 3.29
CA LYS A 68 10.29 -9.19 2.35
C LYS A 68 11.42 -9.96 3.03
N ASP A 69 11.78 -9.59 4.24
CA ASP A 69 12.85 -10.26 5.00
C ASP A 69 12.39 -11.53 5.70
N VAL A 70 11.09 -11.65 6.00
CA VAL A 70 10.54 -12.78 6.77
C VAL A 70 10.84 -14.10 6.09
N SER A 71 10.63 -14.23 4.77
CA SER A 71 10.88 -15.49 4.06
C SER A 71 12.37 -15.90 4.09
N ARG A 72 13.29 -14.93 4.05
CA ARG A 72 14.73 -15.18 4.17
C ARG A 72 15.10 -15.61 5.59
N ARG A 73 14.57 -14.92 6.62
CA ARG A 73 14.77 -15.28 8.03
C ARG A 73 14.25 -16.68 8.32
N PHE A 74 13.08 -17.02 7.79
CA PHE A 74 12.47 -18.35 7.92
C PHE A 74 13.36 -19.45 7.31
N LYS A 75 13.86 -19.26 6.08
CA LYS A 75 14.80 -20.21 5.44
C LYS A 75 16.09 -20.42 6.22
N ASN A 76 16.51 -19.39 6.95
CA ASN A 76 17.70 -19.44 7.80
C ASN A 76 17.38 -19.89 9.24
N GLY A 77 16.18 -20.40 9.51
CA GLY A 77 15.77 -20.93 10.81
C GLY A 77 15.69 -19.87 11.92
N PHE A 78 15.40 -18.60 11.56
CA PHE A 78 15.38 -17.47 12.50
C PHE A 78 16.64 -17.34 13.36
N ARG A 79 17.80 -17.73 12.81
CA ARG A 79 19.08 -17.60 13.50
C ARG A 79 19.36 -16.15 13.86
N GLU A 80 19.72 -15.94 15.12
CA GLU A 80 20.16 -14.67 15.68
C GLU A 80 21.57 -14.83 16.27
N ASN A 81 22.35 -13.75 16.30
CA ASN A 81 23.66 -13.68 16.97
C ASN A 81 24.73 -14.69 16.51
N THR A 82 24.60 -15.29 15.31
CA THR A 82 25.65 -16.15 14.73
C THR A 82 26.39 -15.43 13.61
N THR A 83 27.71 -15.53 13.56
CA THR A 83 28.53 -15.01 12.45
C THR A 83 28.78 -16.10 11.40
N ALA A 84 29.01 -15.68 10.15
CA ALA A 84 29.40 -16.59 9.09
C ALA A 84 30.85 -17.04 9.32
N THR A 85 31.11 -18.35 9.26
CA THR A 85 32.47 -18.89 9.32
C THR A 85 33.22 -18.59 8.04
N LYS A 86 34.51 -18.25 8.14
CA LYS A 86 35.38 -18.00 6.98
C LYS A 86 35.54 -19.30 6.18
N ARG A 87 35.24 -19.28 4.88
CA ARG A 87 35.47 -20.43 4.00
C ARG A 87 36.97 -20.54 3.70
N VAL A 88 37.59 -21.65 4.11
CA VAL A 88 38.98 -21.99 3.77
C VAL A 88 38.97 -22.97 2.60
N LYS A 89 39.83 -22.75 1.59
CA LYS A 89 39.96 -23.65 0.44
C LYS A 89 40.51 -25.00 0.96
N LYS A 90 39.83 -26.11 0.66
CA LYS A 90 40.35 -27.45 0.98
C LYS A 90 41.68 -27.64 0.21
N ALA A 91 42.73 -28.09 0.90
CA ALA A 91 43.96 -28.51 0.24
C ALA A 91 43.64 -29.66 -0.72
N ALA A 92 44.25 -29.64 -1.91
CA ALA A 92 44.11 -30.71 -2.89
C ALA A 92 44.61 -32.00 -2.23
N SER A 93 43.74 -33.00 -2.12
CA SER A 93 44.13 -34.35 -1.74
C SER A 93 44.80 -35.00 -2.95
N GLU A 94 46.02 -35.50 -2.76
CA GLU A 94 46.74 -36.39 -3.67
C GLU A 94 45.92 -37.63 -4.04
#